data_AF-A0AAU7CWI6-F1
#
_entry.id   AF-A0AAU7CWI6-F1
#
_cell.length_a   1.000
_cell.length_b   1.000
_cell.length_c   1.000
_cell.angle_alpha   90.00
_cell.angle_beta   90.00
_cell.angle_gamma   90.00
#
_symmetry.space_group_name_H-M   'P 1'
#
loop_
_entity.id
_entity.type
_entity.pdbx_description
1 polymer ?
#
loop_
_entity_poly.entity_id
_entity_poly.type
_entity_poly.pdbx_seq_one_letter_code
_entity_poly.pdbx_strand_id
1 'polypeptide(L)' 'MDFLRGVRTIVTDSHFLVPFFVLIAGIALLVALH' A
#
# COMPACT_ATOMS: atom_id res chain seq x y z
N MET A 1 13.36 17.89 -7.59
CA MET A 1 13.66 17.26 -6.28
C MET A 1 12.41 17.10 -5.41
N ASP A 2 11.29 17.75 -5.77
CA ASP A 2 10.03 17.69 -5.02
C ASP A 2 9.27 16.37 -5.20
N PHE A 3 9.36 15.75 -6.38
CA PHE A 3 8.74 14.45 -6.65
C PHE A 3 9.27 13.35 -5.71
N LEU A 4 10.59 13.32 -5.48
CA LEU A 4 11.22 12.37 -4.55
C LEU A 4 10.79 12.58 -3.09
N ARG A 5 10.49 13.82 -2.69
CA ARG A 5 9.92 14.10 -1.35
C ARG A 5 8.46 13.65 -1.26
N GLY A 6 7.65 13.91 -2.28
CA GLY A 6 6.26 13.45 -2.32
C GLY A 6 6.14 11.92 -2.27
N VAL A 7 6.94 11.22 -3.08
CA VAL A 7 7.03 9.74 -3.04
C VAL A 7 7.50 9.27 -1.67
N ARG A 8 8.51 9.90 -1.07
CA ARG A 8 8.97 9.55 0.28
C ARG A 8 7.86 9.75 1.30
N THR A 9 7.09 10.83 1.25
CA THR A 9 5.97 11.06 2.16
C THR A 9 4.94 9.93 2.04
N ILE A 10 4.52 9.57 0.82
CA ILE A 10 3.55 8.49 0.60
C ILE A 10 4.10 7.14 1.07
N VAL A 11 5.38 6.86 0.81
CA VAL A 11 6.03 5.59 1.17
C VAL A 11 6.35 5.49 2.66
N THR A 12 6.46 6.62 3.38
CA THR A 12 6.68 6.62 4.83
C THR A 12 5.37 6.79 5.61
N ASP A 13 4.28 7.17 4.96
CA ASP A 13 2.97 7.32 5.58
C ASP A 13 2.27 5.96 5.71
N SER A 14 2.41 5.38 6.90
CA SER A 14 1.81 4.11 7.27
C SER A 14 0.28 4.14 7.24
N HIS A 15 -0.37 5.30 7.38
CA HIS A 15 -1.83 5.41 7.35
C HIS A 15 -2.42 5.10 5.98
N PHE A 16 -1.63 5.26 4.91
CA PHE A 16 -2.04 4.90 3.55
C PHE A 16 -1.50 3.54 3.12
N LEU A 17 -0.23 3.23 3.43
CA LEU A 17 0.37 1.98 3.00
C LEU A 17 -0.21 0.75 3.69
N VAL A 18 -0.49 0.82 5.00
CA VAL A 18 -1.01 -0.34 5.74
C VAL A 18 -2.37 -0.77 5.19
N PRO A 19 -3.38 0.12 5.05
CA PRO A 19 -4.65 -0.27 4.42
C PRO A 19 -4.48 -0.78 2.99
N PHE A 20 -3.57 -0.20 2.21
CA PHE A 20 -3.30 -0.63 0.84
C PHE A 20 -2.76 -2.07 0.77
N PHE A 21 -1.76 -2.41 1.58
CA PHE A 21 -1.22 -3.78 1.63
C PHE A 21 -2.24 -4.78 2.19
N VAL A 22 -3.04 -4.38 3.18
CA VAL A 22 -4.13 -5.22 3.71
C VAL A 22 -5.16 -5.52 2.63
N LEU A 23 -5.55 -4.53 1.83
CA LEU A 23 -6.46 -4.72 0.70
C LEU A 23 -5.89 -5.71 -0.33
N ILE A 24 -4.63 -5.52 -0.74
CA ILE A 24 -3.98 -6.42 -1.70
C ILE A 24 -3.89 -7.85 -1.14
N ALA A 25 -3.49 -8.00 0.12
CA ALA A 25 -3.43 -9.31 0.78
C ALA A 25 -4.82 -9.98 0.84
N GLY A 26 -5.86 -9.21 1.16
CA GLY A 26 -7.24 -9.69 1.15
C GLY A 26 -7.69 -10.19 -0.22
N ILE A 27 -7.42 -9.42 -1.28
CA ILE A 27 -7.73 -9.81 -2.67
C ILE A 27 -6.96 -11.08 -3.05
N ALA A 28 -5.65 -11.13 -2.79
CA ALA A 28 -4.82 -12.28 -3.11
C ALA A 28 -5.30 -13.54 -2.39
N LEU A 29 -5.68 -13.42 -1.12
CA LEU A 29 -6.25 -14.51 -0.34
C LEU A 29 -7.58 -14.99 -0.95
N LEU A 30 -8.44 -14.06 -1.38
CA LEU A 30 -9.72 -14.37 -2.01
C LEU A 30 -9.54 -15.14 -3.33
N VAL A 31 -8.56 -14.73 -4.15
CA VAL A 31 -8.19 -15.44 -5.38
C VAL A 31 -7.57 -16.82 -5.10
N ALA A 32 -6.80 -16.96 -4.02
CA ALA A 32 -6.18 -18.24 -3.68
C ALA A 32 -7.18 -19.27 -3.14
N LEU A 33 -8.25 -18.80 -2.51
CA LEU A 33 -9.27 -19.65 -1.86
C LEU A 33 -10.50 -19.93 -2.73
N HIS A 34 -10.63 -19.26 -3.88
CA HIS A 34 -11.75 -19.41 -4.79
C HIS A 34 -11.28 -19.90 -6.16
#